data_AF-A0A0F9C3B4-F1
#
_entry.id   AF-A0A0F9C3B4-F1
#
_cell.length_a   1.000
_cell.length_b   1.000
_cell.length_c   1.000
_cell.angle_alpha   90.00
_cell.angle_beta   90.00
_cell.angle_gamma   90.00
#
_symmetry.space_group_name_H-M   'P 1'
#
loop_
_entity.id
_entity.type
_entity.pdbx_description
1 polymer ?
#
loop_
_entity_poly.entity_id
_entity_poly.type
_entity_poly.pdbx_seq_one_letter_code
_entity_poly.pdbx_strand_id
1 'polypeptide(L)'
;MNIIDNRTEWDKLIKDQFSNLDDIYFKYDYFDLFTETYKVKPEGIFWEDDLIQIFWTHLVREINEREYFKDTGYLDLVTPYGYGGPLIKIKKKNKNEVKNSISNFFDQRA
;
A
#
# COMPACT_ATOMS: atom_id res chain seq x y z
N MET A 1 7.18 1.35 10.08
CA MET A 1 6.10 1.33 9.07
C MET A 1 5.05 2.31 9.52
N ASN A 2 4.50 3.10 8.59
CA ASN A 2 3.41 4.03 8.86
C ASN A 2 2.22 3.65 7.99
N ILE A 3 1.03 3.62 8.58
CA ILE A 3 -0.21 3.42 7.84
C ILE A 3 -0.72 4.78 7.38
N ILE A 4 -1.08 4.88 6.11
CA ILE A 4 -1.64 6.08 5.47
C ILE A 4 -3.02 5.69 4.93
N ASP A 5 -4.07 6.22 5.51
CA ASP A 5 -5.47 5.86 5.22
C ASP A 5 -6.32 7.06 4.78
N ASN A 6 -5.71 8.25 4.70
CA ASN A 6 -6.40 9.47 4.31
C ASN A 6 -5.80 10.07 3.02
N ARG A 7 -6.70 10.64 2.25
CA ARG A 7 -6.44 11.27 0.95
C ARG A 7 -5.32 12.30 0.98
N THR A 8 -5.34 13.22 1.95
CA THR A 8 -4.40 14.35 2.00
C THR A 8 -2.96 13.89 2.20
N GLU A 9 -2.73 12.97 3.13
CA GLU A 9 -1.39 12.43 3.38
C GLU A 9 -0.92 11.53 2.23
N TRP A 10 -1.82 10.71 1.67
CA TRP A 10 -1.52 9.86 0.53
C TRP A 10 -1.08 10.66 -0.69
N ASP A 11 -1.87 11.65 -1.11
CA ASP A 11 -1.58 12.45 -2.30
C ASP A 11 -0.30 13.28 -2.12
N LYS A 12 -0.08 13.79 -0.90
CA LYS A 12 1.18 14.48 -0.55
C LYS A 12 2.37 13.53 -0.63
N LEU A 13 2.25 12.31 -0.12
CA LEU A 13 3.30 11.30 -0.17
C LEU A 13 3.68 10.95 -1.61
N ILE A 14 2.69 10.67 -2.46
CA ILE A 14 2.92 10.40 -3.89
C ILE A 14 3.64 11.57 -4.54
N LYS A 15 3.14 12.79 -4.34
CA LYS A 15 3.72 14.00 -4.95
C LYS A 15 5.15 14.29 -4.48
N ASP A 16 5.41 14.17 -3.18
CA ASP A 16 6.70 14.59 -2.61
C ASP A 16 7.77 13.51 -2.76
N GLN A 17 7.40 12.23 -2.61
CA GLN A 17 8.36 11.13 -2.55
C GLN A 17 8.38 10.28 -3.83
N PHE A 18 7.28 10.19 -4.57
CA PHE A 18 7.12 9.32 -5.74
C PHE A 18 6.69 10.07 -7.01
N SER A 19 7.02 11.36 -7.14
CA SER A 19 6.61 12.19 -8.29
C SER A 19 6.99 11.62 -9.66
N ASN A 20 8.09 10.88 -9.74
CA ASN A 20 8.53 10.20 -10.96
C ASN A 20 7.71 8.93 -11.30
N LEU A 21 6.79 8.53 -10.41
CA LEU A 21 5.87 7.40 -10.52
C LEU A 21 4.40 7.87 -10.35
N ASP A 22 4.11 9.15 -10.62
CA ASP A 22 2.75 9.73 -10.54
C ASP A 22 1.83 9.15 -11.63
N ASP A 23 1.29 7.97 -11.34
CA ASP A 23 0.34 7.25 -12.18
C ASP A 23 -1.03 7.24 -11.50
N ILE A 24 -2.09 7.42 -12.29
CA ILE A 24 -3.48 7.48 -11.83
C ILE A 24 -3.85 6.26 -10.99
N TYR A 25 -3.29 5.09 -11.28
CA TYR A 25 -3.57 3.85 -10.57
C TYR A 25 -3.05 3.81 -9.13
N PHE A 26 -2.23 4.77 -8.72
CA PHE A 26 -1.73 4.89 -7.34
C PHE A 26 -2.32 6.10 -6.60
N LYS A 27 -3.21 6.87 -7.23
CA LYS A 27 -3.89 8.01 -6.60
C LYS A 27 -4.99 7.52 -5.67
N TYR A 28 -5.20 8.22 -4.56
CA TYR A 28 -6.25 7.88 -3.60
C TYR A 28 -7.61 7.77 -4.30
N ASP A 29 -7.92 8.69 -5.22
CA ASP A 29 -9.15 8.68 -6.00
C ASP A 29 -9.43 7.35 -6.71
N TYR A 30 -8.40 6.72 -7.26
CA TYR A 30 -8.59 5.46 -7.96
C TYR A 30 -9.03 4.34 -7.01
N PHE A 31 -8.48 4.31 -5.79
CA PHE A 31 -8.89 3.38 -4.74
C PHE A 31 -10.27 3.72 -4.19
N ASP A 32 -10.58 5.01 -4.05
CA ASP A 32 -11.85 5.53 -3.54
C ASP A 32 -13.06 5.06 -4.37
N LEU A 33 -12.88 4.89 -5.68
CA LEU A 33 -13.91 4.34 -6.59
C LEU A 33 -14.43 2.95 -6.16
N PHE A 34 -13.63 2.18 -5.43
CA PHE A 34 -13.98 0.81 -5.03
C PHE A 34 -14.74 0.77 -3.69
N THR A 35 -14.72 1.85 -2.91
CA THR A 35 -15.18 1.85 -1.50
C THR A 35 -16.65 1.51 -1.37
N GLU A 36 -17.52 2.18 -2.11
CA GLU A 36 -18.97 1.97 -2.07
C GLU A 36 -19.37 0.60 -2.64
N THR A 37 -18.77 0.23 -3.78
CA THR A 37 -19.17 -0.98 -4.52
C THR A 37 -18.71 -2.26 -3.81
N TYR A 38 -17.51 -2.25 -3.24
CA TYR A 38 -16.88 -3.45 -2.67
C TYR A 38 -16.79 -3.44 -1.15
N LYS A 39 -17.31 -2.40 -0.48
CA LYS A 39 -17.25 -2.19 0.98
C LYS A 39 -15.81 -2.32 1.51
N VAL A 40 -14.91 -1.60 0.85
CA VAL A 40 -13.47 -1.58 1.15
C VAL A 40 -13.02 -0.20 1.59
N LYS A 41 -11.86 -0.12 2.24
CA LYS A 41 -11.23 1.14 2.63
C LYS A 41 -9.84 1.27 1.96
N PRO A 42 -9.49 2.42 1.37
CA PRO A 42 -8.14 2.66 0.86
C PRO A 42 -7.16 2.73 2.03
N GLU A 43 -6.05 2.01 1.92
CA GLU A 43 -4.95 2.08 2.87
C GLU A 43 -3.61 1.91 2.15
N GLY A 44 -2.55 2.50 2.68
CA GLY A 44 -1.20 2.30 2.18
C GLY A 44 -0.20 2.15 3.32
N ILE A 45 0.71 1.18 3.19
CA ILE A 45 1.84 1.04 4.10
C ILE A 45 3.03 1.81 3.52
N PHE A 46 3.46 2.84 4.23
CA PHE A 46 4.71 3.55 3.95
C PHE A 46 5.85 3.02 4.82
N TRP A 47 6.99 2.78 4.18
CA TRP A 47 8.21 2.36 4.84
C TRP A 47 9.42 2.94 4.11
N GLU A 48 10.45 3.31 4.85
CA GLU A 48 11.71 3.73 4.25
C GLU A 48 12.90 3.38 5.12
N ASP A 49 14.05 3.25 4.47
CA ASP A 49 15.36 3.18 5.09
C ASP A 49 16.36 4.04 4.29
N ASP A 50 17.66 3.84 4.53
CA ASP A 50 18.73 4.55 3.84
C ASP A 50 18.88 4.20 2.35
N LEU A 51 18.23 3.14 1.88
CA LEU A 51 18.43 2.53 0.58
C LEU A 51 17.19 2.64 -0.31
N ILE A 52 15.98 2.53 0.24
CA ILE A 52 14.73 2.56 -0.50
C ILE A 52 13.59 3.30 0.23
N GLN A 53 12.57 3.65 -0.53
CA GLN A 53 11.24 4.03 -0.03
C GLN A 53 10.22 3.11 -0.68
N ILE A 54 9.28 2.62 0.12
CA ILE A 54 8.20 1.76 -0.29
C ILE A 54 6.88 2.42 0.12
N PHE A 55 5.96 2.51 -0.82
CA PHE A 55 4.57 2.79 -0.54
C PHE A 55 3.69 1.71 -1.14
N TRP A 56 3.08 0.90 -0.29
CA TRP A 56 2.30 -0.26 -0.72
C TRP A 56 0.81 -0.02 -0.53
N THR A 57 0.18 0.44 -1.60
CA THR A 57 -1.23 0.78 -1.67
C THR A 57 -2.09 -0.47 -1.82
N HIS A 58 -3.18 -0.53 -1.06
CA HIS A 58 -4.10 -1.66 -1.05
C HIS A 58 -5.48 -1.20 -0.56
N LEU A 59 -6.42 -2.13 -0.57
CA LEU A 59 -7.78 -1.96 -0.08
C LEU A 59 -7.98 -2.92 1.09
N VAL A 60 -8.48 -2.43 2.21
CA VAL A 60 -8.80 -3.23 3.38
C VAL A 60 -10.27 -3.62 3.33
N ARG A 61 -10.56 -4.91 3.50
CA ARG A 61 -11.91 -5.48 3.50
C ARG A 61 -12.14 -6.31 4.75
N GLU A 62 -13.27 -6.12 5.42
CA GLU A 62 -13.70 -7.04 6.47
C GLU A 62 -14.21 -8.36 5.85
N ILE A 63 -13.80 -9.52 6.38
CA ILE A 63 -14.25 -10.84 5.87
C ILE A 63 -15.33 -11.51 6.74
N ASN A 64 -15.84 -10.77 7.73
CA ASN A 64 -16.90 -11.17 8.64
C ASN A 64 -18.26 -11.45 7.96
N GLU A 65 -18.46 -11.04 6.71
CA GLU A 65 -19.69 -11.35 5.96
C GLU A 65 -19.87 -12.86 5.68
N ARG A 66 -18.81 -13.67 5.77
CA ARG A 66 -18.92 -15.13 5.66
C ARG A 66 -19.18 -15.75 7.02
N GLU A 67 -20.10 -16.72 7.07
CA GLU A 67 -20.53 -17.41 8.30
C GLU A 67 -19.35 -17.95 9.12
N TYR A 68 -18.32 -18.49 8.46
CA TYR A 68 -17.11 -19.02 9.10
C TYR A 68 -16.21 -17.96 9.77
N PHE A 69 -16.40 -16.68 9.47
CA PHE A 69 -15.53 -15.56 9.93
C PHE A 69 -16.29 -14.48 10.71
N LYS A 70 -17.57 -14.71 11.01
CA LYS A 70 -18.48 -13.69 11.54
C LYS A 70 -17.99 -13.00 12.82
N ASP A 71 -17.28 -13.71 13.69
CA ASP A 71 -16.81 -13.22 14.99
C ASP A 71 -15.28 -13.08 15.09
N THR A 72 -14.55 -13.14 13.98
CA THR A 72 -13.08 -13.16 14.01
C THR A 72 -12.44 -11.78 13.91
N GLY A 73 -13.17 -10.77 13.44
CA GLY A 73 -12.63 -9.43 13.17
C GLY A 73 -11.51 -9.43 12.10
N TYR A 74 -11.43 -10.48 11.28
CA TYR A 74 -10.37 -10.60 10.29
C TYR A 74 -10.55 -9.62 9.13
N LEU A 75 -9.41 -9.19 8.62
CA LEU A 75 -9.29 -8.29 7.48
C LEU A 75 -8.58 -9.00 6.34
N ASP A 76 -8.95 -8.65 5.12
CA ASP A 76 -8.30 -9.07 3.90
C ASP A 76 -7.74 -7.84 3.17
N LEU A 77 -6.56 -8.00 2.58
CA LEU A 77 -5.91 -6.97 1.79
C LEU A 77 -6.13 -7.31 0.33
N VAL A 78 -6.97 -6.52 -0.32
CA VAL A 78 -7.30 -6.64 -1.74
C VAL A 78 -6.71 -5.47 -2.51
N THR A 79 -6.78 -5.52 -3.83
CA THR A 79 -6.19 -4.49 -4.70
C THR A 79 -7.18 -4.09 -5.78
N PRO A 80 -7.21 -2.82 -6.19
CA PRO A 80 -7.92 -2.40 -7.38
C PRO A 80 -7.55 -3.24 -8.61
N TYR A 81 -8.42 -3.25 -9.61
CA TYR A 81 -8.26 -4.11 -10.79
C TYR A 81 -6.91 -3.89 -11.50
N GLY A 82 -6.03 -4.89 -11.41
CA GLY A 82 -4.75 -4.93 -12.12
C GLY A 82 -3.59 -4.16 -11.48
N TYR A 83 -3.81 -3.47 -10.35
CA TYR A 83 -2.79 -2.62 -9.71
C TYR A 83 -2.75 -2.86 -8.20
N GLY A 84 -1.77 -3.66 -7.77
CA GLY A 84 -1.66 -4.14 -6.39
C GLY A 84 -0.24 -4.25 -5.82
N GLY A 85 0.75 -3.76 -6.57
CA GLY A 85 2.15 -3.80 -6.18
C GLY A 85 2.59 -2.53 -5.43
N PRO A 86 3.69 -2.61 -4.66
CA PRO A 86 4.26 -1.42 -4.05
C PRO A 86 4.90 -0.49 -5.07
N LEU A 87 4.79 0.82 -4.83
CA LEU A 87 5.71 1.79 -5.39
C LEU A 87 7.04 1.67 -4.66
N ILE A 88 8.12 1.42 -5.41
CA ILE A 88 9.47 1.29 -4.86
C ILE A 88 10.37 2.34 -5.51
N LYS A 89 10.97 3.18 -4.67
CA LYS A 89 11.98 4.15 -5.09
C LYS A 89 13.32 3.78 -4.48
N ILE A 90 14.34 3.63 -5.33
CA ILE A 90 15.71 3.31 -4.92
C ILE A 90 16.48 4.62 -4.68
N LYS A 91 16.97 4.82 -3.45
CA LYS A 91 17.81 5.97 -3.07
C LYS A 91 19.28 5.79 -3.48
N LYS A 92 19.82 4.55 -3.42
CA LYS A 92 21.24 4.24 -3.71
C LYS A 92 21.43 3.07 -4.67
N LYS A 93 22.46 3.15 -5.53
CA LYS A 93 22.72 2.17 -6.62
C LYS A 93 23.53 0.94 -6.18
N ASN A 94 23.15 0.27 -5.09
CA ASN A 94 23.74 -1.02 -4.69
C ASN A 94 22.69 -2.13 -4.75
N LYS A 95 22.75 -2.99 -5.78
CA LYS A 95 21.72 -4.00 -6.05
C LYS A 95 21.54 -5.02 -4.93
N ASN A 96 22.62 -5.46 -4.29
CA ASN A 96 22.54 -6.49 -3.25
C ASN A 96 21.93 -5.93 -1.96
N GLU A 97 22.36 -4.73 -1.56
CA GLU A 97 21.82 -4.05 -0.38
C GLU A 97 20.35 -3.65 -0.57
N VAL A 98 19.96 -3.19 -1.76
CA VAL A 98 18.57 -2.91 -2.11
C VAL A 98 17.72 -4.17 -2.03
N LYS A 99 18.20 -5.31 -2.53
CA LYS A 99 17.48 -6.58 -2.43
C LYS A 99 17.24 -6.98 -0.97
N ASN A 100 18.24 -6.81 -0.11
CA ASN A 100 18.12 -7.07 1.32
C ASN A 100 17.11 -6.12 1.98
N SER A 101 17.11 -4.84 1.59
CA SER A 101 16.16 -3.84 2.11
C SER A 101 14.71 -4.18 1.74
N ILE A 102 14.49 -4.65 0.51
CA ILE A 102 13.18 -5.14 0.08
C ILE A 102 12.77 -6.37 0.89
N SER A 103 13.68 -7.32 1.14
CA SER A 103 13.40 -8.48 2.01
C SER A 103 13.00 -8.04 3.41
N ASN A 104 13.76 -7.13 4.01
CA ASN A 104 13.50 -6.61 5.34
C ASN A 104 12.10 -5.98 5.45
N PHE A 105 11.65 -5.27 4.43
CA PHE A 105 10.28 -4.76 4.39
C PHE A 105 9.24 -5.87 4.45
N PHE A 106 9.40 -6.94 3.67
CA PHE A 106 8.45 -8.07 3.66
C PHE A 106 8.51 -8.89 4.96
N ASP A 107 9.69 -9.03 5.56
CA ASP A 107 9.87 -9.75 6.82
C ASP A 107 9.25 -8.99 8.01
N GLN A 108 9.25 -7.66 7.98
CA GLN A 108 8.65 -6.79 9.01
C GLN A 108 7.12 -6.67 8.92
N ARG A 109 6.52 -7.17 7.84
CA ARG A 109 5.07 -7.11 7.58
C ARG A 109 4.32 -8.30 8.19
N ALA A 110 5.01 -9.41 8.45
CA ALA A 110 4.46 -10.64 9.02
C ALA A 110 4.37 -10.56 10.55
#